data_AF-A0A258W4Z2-F1
#
_entry.id   AF-A0A258W4Z2-F1
#
_cell.length_a   1.000
_cell.length_b   1.000
_cell.length_c   1.000
_cell.angle_alpha   90.00
_cell.angle_beta   90.00
_cell.angle_gamma   90.00
#
_symmetry.space_group_name_H-M   'P 1'
#
loop_
_entity.id
_entity.type
_entity.pdbx_description
1 polymer ?
#
loop_
_entity_poly.entity_id
_entity_poly.type
_entity_poly.pdbx_seq_one_letter_code
_entity_poly.pdbx_strand_id
1 'polypeptide(L)'
;MKALVISMIFFSQFSMAARIVSASWDANSQSVVVDLVYQGNCLAHNFNIEWQACAVDPTTQKVVRLGLILDSGWQDTCTGVDQYQTLTVAEPTDGCPTQSLILKSTSSKIPVVIEK
;
A
#
# COMPACT_ATOMS: atom_id res chain seq x y z
N MET A 1 5.13 -48.25 -6.66
CA MET A 1 4.93 -46.97 -5.96
C MET A 1 5.44 -45.84 -6.85
N LYS A 2 4.56 -45.02 -7.42
CA LYS A 2 4.94 -43.82 -8.18
C LYS A 2 4.95 -42.66 -7.17
N ALA A 3 6.13 -42.16 -6.83
CA ALA A 3 6.26 -40.94 -6.04
C ALA A 3 5.85 -39.76 -6.93
N LEU A 4 4.68 -39.20 -6.65
CA LEU A 4 4.25 -37.94 -7.23
C LEU A 4 5.10 -36.84 -6.55
N VAL A 5 6.16 -36.41 -7.22
CA VAL A 5 6.93 -35.24 -6.80
C VAL A 5 6.02 -34.03 -7.04
N ILE A 6 5.26 -33.64 -6.01
CA ILE A 6 4.60 -32.34 -5.98
C ILE A 6 5.73 -31.34 -5.85
N SER A 7 6.19 -30.82 -6.99
CA SER A 7 7.06 -29.66 -7.03
C SER A 7 6.27 -28.50 -6.45
N MET A 8 6.40 -28.27 -5.14
CA MET A 8 5.97 -27.04 -4.50
C MET A 8 6.88 -25.92 -5.00
N ILE A 9 6.63 -25.48 -6.24
CA ILE A 9 7.10 -24.17 -6.67
C ILE A 9 6.20 -23.20 -5.91
N PHE A 10 6.61 -22.89 -4.68
CA PHE A 10 6.21 -21.66 -4.01
C PHE A 10 6.71 -20.53 -4.92
N PHE A 11 5.89 -20.13 -5.89
CA PHE A 11 5.97 -18.80 -6.46
C PHE A 11 5.57 -17.85 -5.33
N SER A 12 6.48 -17.61 -4.39
CA SER A 12 6.44 -16.41 -3.58
C SER A 12 6.56 -15.27 -4.57
N GLN A 13 5.42 -14.75 -5.01
CA GLN A 13 5.36 -13.49 -5.73
C GLN A 13 5.88 -12.45 -4.76
N PHE A 14 7.19 -12.21 -4.79
CA PHE A 14 7.80 -11.13 -4.05
C PHE A 14 7.28 -9.83 -4.67
N SER A 15 6.35 -9.17 -3.99
CA SER A 15 5.80 -7.89 -4.43
C SER A 15 6.86 -6.81 -4.37
N MET A 16 6.76 -5.78 -5.22
CA MET A 16 7.70 -4.66 -5.14
C MET A 16 7.53 -3.84 -3.87
N ALA A 17 8.67 -3.41 -3.34
CA ALA A 17 8.73 -2.51 -2.22
C ALA A 17 8.66 -1.06 -2.72
N ALA A 18 7.65 -0.31 -2.26
CA ALA A 18 7.53 1.12 -2.54
C ALA A 18 7.62 1.93 -1.25
N ARG A 19 8.23 3.12 -1.32
CA ARG A 19 8.29 4.11 -0.25
C ARG A 19 7.27 5.21 -0.51
N ILE A 20 6.58 5.66 0.54
CA ILE A 20 5.72 6.84 0.47
C ILE A 20 6.60 8.10 0.47
N VAL A 21 6.46 8.93 -0.55
CA VAL A 21 7.10 10.24 -0.66
C VAL A 21 6.22 11.31 -0.04
N SER A 22 4.93 11.28 -0.38
CA SER A 22 3.92 12.21 0.11
C SER A 22 2.57 11.50 0.21
N ALA A 23 1.69 11.97 1.09
CA ALA A 23 0.30 11.54 1.10
C ALA A 23 -0.61 12.64 1.63
N SER A 24 -1.80 12.79 1.05
CA SER A 24 -2.79 13.79 1.42
C SER A 24 -4.21 13.30 1.23
N TRP A 25 -5.16 13.94 1.91
CA TRP A 25 -6.59 13.72 1.69
C TRP A 25 -7.12 14.74 0.69
N ASP A 26 -7.82 14.26 -0.34
CA ASP A 26 -8.62 15.11 -1.22
C ASP A 26 -10.10 15.01 -0.84
N ALA A 27 -10.60 16.06 -0.18
CA ALA A 27 -11.98 16.14 0.27
C ALA A 27 -13.00 16.19 -0.89
N ASN A 28 -12.60 16.64 -2.09
CA ASN A 28 -13.51 16.72 -3.23
C ASN A 28 -13.83 15.34 -3.78
N SER A 29 -12.81 14.50 -3.93
CA SER A 29 -12.93 13.14 -4.45
C SER A 29 -13.10 12.08 -3.36
N GLN A 30 -13.11 12.48 -2.08
CA GLN A 30 -13.12 11.59 -0.91
C GLN A 30 -12.08 10.46 -1.02
N SER A 31 -10.91 10.84 -1.51
CA SER A 31 -9.83 9.90 -1.83
C SER A 31 -8.55 10.33 -1.17
N VAL A 32 -7.72 9.34 -0.88
CA VAL A 32 -6.33 9.57 -0.49
C VAL A 32 -5.49 9.66 -1.76
N VAL A 33 -4.61 10.66 -1.82
CA VAL A 33 -3.63 10.83 -2.88
C VAL A 33 -2.26 10.51 -2.29
N VAL A 34 -1.53 9.56 -2.88
CA VAL A 34 -0.23 9.10 -2.40
C VAL A 34 0.79 9.14 -3.51
N ASP A 35 1.89 9.84 -3.30
CA ASP A 35 3.05 9.74 -4.17
C ASP A 35 3.99 8.66 -3.65
N LEU A 36 4.30 7.71 -4.50
CA LEU A 36 5.18 6.58 -4.23
C LEU A 36 6.45 6.67 -5.04
N VAL A 37 7.52 6.11 -4.48
CA VAL A 37 8.75 5.82 -5.20
C VAL A 37 9.14 4.35 -4.98
N TYR A 38 9.50 3.67 -6.06
CA TYR A 38 10.01 2.30 -6.04
C TYR A 38 11.18 2.15 -7.02
N GLN A 39 12.03 1.14 -6.83
CA GLN A 39 13.17 0.90 -7.72
C GLN A 39 12.83 -0.18 -8.73
N GLY A 40 12.63 0.20 -9.99
CA GLY A 40 12.28 -0.71 -11.08
C GLY A 40 12.50 -0.05 -12.45
N ASN A 41 12.53 -0.84 -13.52
CA ASN A 41 12.67 -0.31 -14.88
C ASN A 41 12.18 -1.25 -16.00
N CYS A 42 11.78 -2.49 -15.68
CA CYS A 42 11.46 -3.50 -16.69
C CYS A 42 10.00 -3.93 -16.69
N LEU A 43 9.31 -3.80 -15.57
CA LEU A 43 7.91 -4.17 -15.42
C LEU A 43 7.07 -2.98 -14.96
N ALA A 44 5.82 -2.94 -15.43
CA ALA A 44 4.83 -2.03 -14.87
C ALA A 44 4.32 -2.62 -13.55
N HIS A 45 4.33 -1.81 -12.49
CA HIS A 45 3.81 -2.18 -11.18
C HIS A 45 2.45 -1.54 -10.94
N ASN A 46 1.63 -2.23 -10.15
CA ASN A 46 0.30 -1.75 -9.83
C ASN A 46 0.10 -1.81 -8.32
N PHE A 47 0.40 -0.67 -7.69
CA PHE A 47 0.21 -0.47 -6.27
C PHE A 47 -1.25 -0.12 -5.97
N ASN A 48 -1.77 -0.68 -4.89
CA ASN A 48 -3.09 -0.34 -4.34
C ASN A 48 -3.01 -0.20 -2.81
N ILE A 49 -4.04 0.39 -2.21
CA ILE A 49 -4.21 0.45 -0.76
C ILE A 49 -5.18 -0.66 -0.33
N GLU A 50 -4.68 -1.61 0.46
CA GLU A 50 -5.51 -2.55 1.19
C GLU A 50 -5.95 -1.92 2.51
N TRP A 51 -7.23 -1.56 2.57
CA TRP A 51 -7.85 -0.97 3.74
C TRP A 51 -8.13 -2.00 4.82
N GLN A 52 -7.74 -1.70 6.05
CA GLN A 52 -8.05 -2.50 7.22
C GLN A 52 -9.24 -1.91 7.98
N ALA A 53 -9.69 -2.61 9.01
CA ALA A 53 -10.74 -2.14 9.90
C ALA A 53 -10.34 -0.84 10.60
N CYS A 54 -11.35 -0.03 10.94
CA CYS A 54 -11.14 1.15 11.75
C CYS A 54 -10.76 0.82 13.19
N ALA A 55 -9.97 1.69 13.78
CA ALA A 55 -9.58 1.62 15.17
C ALA A 55 -9.68 3.01 15.80
N VAL A 56 -9.69 3.06 17.13
CA VAL A 56 -9.45 4.30 17.86
C VAL A 56 -7.97 4.33 18.22
N ASP A 57 -7.25 5.37 17.79
CA ASP A 57 -5.86 5.56 18.20
C ASP A 57 -5.83 5.84 19.72
N PRO A 58 -5.17 4.99 20.53
CA PRO A 58 -5.16 5.15 21.98
C PRO A 58 -4.47 6.44 22.44
N THR A 59 -3.59 7.01 21.62
CA THR A 59 -2.80 8.22 21.94
C THR A 59 -3.60 9.49 21.69
N THR A 60 -4.27 9.56 20.54
CA THR A 60 -4.99 10.76 20.10
C THR A 60 -6.49 10.69 20.32
N GLN A 61 -7.04 9.51 20.65
CA GLN A 61 -8.46 9.21 20.76
C GLN A 61 -9.26 9.46 19.47
N LYS A 62 -8.57 9.60 18.33
CA LYS A 62 -9.19 9.76 17.01
C LYS A 62 -9.59 8.41 16.44
N VAL A 63 -10.71 8.38 15.70
CA VAL A 63 -11.05 7.23 14.85
C VAL A 63 -10.16 7.27 13.61
N VAL A 64 -9.36 6.22 13.43
CA VAL A 64 -8.40 6.08 12.33
C VAL A 64 -8.72 4.85 11.49
N ARG A 65 -8.43 4.92 10.19
CA ARG A 65 -8.36 3.73 9.34
C ARG A 65 -6.93 3.47 8.92
N LEU A 66 -6.52 2.21 9.02
CA LEU A 66 -5.21 1.77 8.58
C LEU A 66 -5.28 1.33 7.11
N GLY A 67 -4.29 1.72 6.32
CA GLY A 67 -4.13 1.27 4.93
C GLY A 67 -2.73 0.72 4.69
N LEU A 68 -2.63 -0.40 3.99
CA LEU A 68 -1.36 -0.99 3.58
C LEU A 68 -1.20 -0.88 2.07
N ILE A 69 -0.11 -0.26 1.62
CA ILE A 69 0.21 -0.15 0.21
C ILE A 69 0.93 -1.42 -0.25
N LEU A 70 0.32 -2.10 -1.21
CA LEU A 70 0.78 -3.38 -1.74
C LEU A 70 0.91 -3.31 -3.26
N ASP A 71 1.95 -3.93 -3.80
CA ASP A 71 2.06 -4.20 -5.22
C ASP A 71 1.39 -5.54 -5.55
N SER A 72 0.59 -5.55 -6.61
CA SER A 72 -0.01 -6.75 -7.19
C SER A 72 0.78 -7.32 -8.37
N GLY A 73 1.86 -6.64 -8.77
CA GLY A 73 2.77 -7.05 -9.82
C GLY A 73 3.77 -8.13 -9.42
N TRP A 74 4.44 -8.67 -10.43
CA TRP A 74 5.62 -9.51 -10.25
C TRP A 74 6.81 -8.66 -9.83
N GLN A 75 7.75 -9.21 -9.05
CA GLN A 75 8.98 -8.53 -8.71
C GLN A 75 9.71 -8.06 -9.97
N ASP A 76 10.18 -6.81 -9.97
CA ASP A 76 11.17 -6.40 -10.94
C ASP A 76 12.52 -7.02 -10.57
N THR A 77 13.09 -7.77 -11.51
CA THR A 77 14.40 -8.42 -11.34
C THR A 77 15.53 -7.59 -11.93
N CYS A 78 15.21 -6.50 -12.64
CA CYS A 78 16.19 -5.57 -13.16
C CYS A 78 16.67 -4.61 -12.06
N THR A 79 17.96 -4.34 -12.01
CA THR A 79 18.48 -3.18 -11.27
C THR A 79 17.90 -1.92 -11.89
N GLY A 80 16.99 -1.28 -11.17
CA GLY A 80 16.21 -0.15 -11.67
C GLY A 80 16.69 1.20 -11.15
N VAL A 81 16.12 2.24 -11.75
CA VAL A 81 16.15 3.61 -11.23
C VAL A 81 14.90 3.87 -10.41
N ASP A 82 14.87 4.98 -9.66
CA ASP A 82 13.67 5.39 -8.94
C ASP A 82 12.54 5.75 -9.94
N GLN A 83 11.42 5.04 -9.82
CA GLN A 83 10.18 5.29 -10.54
C GLN A 83 9.19 5.95 -9.58
N TYR A 84 8.47 6.95 -10.08
CA TYR A 84 7.47 7.69 -9.32
C TYR A 84 6.08 7.35 -9.80
N GLN A 85 5.16 7.14 -8.87
CA GLN A 85 3.77 6.84 -9.18
C GLN A 85 2.85 7.51 -8.17
N THR A 86 1.81 8.17 -8.67
CA THR A 86 0.73 8.72 -7.83
C THR A 86 -0.44 7.74 -7.80
N LEU A 87 -0.91 7.42 -6.61
CA LEU A 87 -2.14 6.65 -6.38
C LEU A 87 -3.23 7.60 -5.90
N THR A 88 -4.43 7.44 -6.45
CA THR A 88 -5.66 8.06 -5.94
C THR A 88 -6.64 6.96 -5.61
N VAL A 89 -6.92 6.77 -4.32
CA VAL A 89 -7.74 5.65 -3.85
C VAL A 89 -8.82 6.15 -2.90
N ALA A 90 -10.07 5.87 -3.25
CA ALA A 90 -11.22 6.18 -2.41
C ALA A 90 -11.18 5.37 -1.11
N GLU A 91 -11.53 6.01 0.00
CA GLU A 91 -11.75 5.28 1.25
C GLU A 91 -13.06 4.47 1.18
N PRO A 92 -13.11 3.26 1.77
CA PRO A 92 -14.34 2.51 1.88
C PRO A 92 -15.43 3.28 2.66
N THR A 93 -16.64 3.26 2.12
CA THR A 93 -17.83 3.84 2.74
C THR A 93 -18.59 2.79 3.54
N ASP A 94 -18.02 2.36 4.67
CA ASP A 94 -18.55 1.28 5.52
C ASP A 94 -19.10 1.75 6.88
N GLY A 95 -19.43 3.04 7.00
CA GLY A 95 -20.02 3.64 8.21
C GLY A 95 -19.01 4.00 9.31
N CYS A 96 -17.71 3.86 9.05
CA CYS A 96 -16.68 4.34 9.96
C CYS A 96 -16.35 5.83 9.72
N PRO A 97 -16.61 6.73 10.70
CA PRO A 97 -16.34 8.16 10.56
C PRO A 97 -14.88 8.47 10.90
N THR A 98 -13.97 8.10 10.01
CA THR A 98 -12.54 8.35 10.20
C THR A 98 -12.21 9.84 10.22
N GLN A 99 -11.37 10.25 11.18
CA GLN A 99 -10.83 11.60 11.29
C GLN A 99 -9.43 11.69 10.68
N SER A 100 -8.69 10.59 10.73
CA SER A 100 -7.40 10.46 10.08
C SER A 100 -7.20 9.08 9.48
N LEU A 101 -6.23 8.97 8.57
CA LEU A 101 -5.81 7.74 7.94
C LEU A 101 -4.36 7.49 8.29
N ILE A 102 -4.00 6.22 8.51
CA ILE A 102 -2.62 5.81 8.77
C ILE A 102 -2.21 4.85 7.66
N LEU A 103 -1.33 5.32 6.78
CA LEU A 103 -0.82 4.53 5.67
C LEU A 103 0.55 3.98 5.98
N LYS A 104 0.77 2.72 5.61
CA LYS A 104 2.09 2.10 5.62
C LYS A 104 2.35 1.50 4.25
N SER A 105 3.60 1.50 3.82
CA SER A 105 4.05 0.71 2.68
C SER A 105 5.05 -0.35 3.12
N THR A 106 5.29 -1.33 2.25
CA THR A 106 6.21 -2.44 2.49
C THR A 106 7.65 -2.02 2.79
N SER A 107 8.10 -0.85 2.31
CA SER A 107 9.45 -0.32 2.62
C SER A 107 9.46 0.80 3.68
N SER A 108 8.30 1.31 4.09
CA SER A 108 8.24 2.43 5.04
C SER A 108 8.45 1.94 6.48
N LYS A 109 9.50 2.46 7.12
CA LYS A 109 9.77 2.20 8.55
C LYS A 109 8.75 2.86 9.47
N ILE A 110 8.27 4.04 9.09
CA ILE A 110 7.34 4.86 9.86
C ILE A 110 6.06 4.99 9.03
N PRO A 111 4.88 4.69 9.61
CA PRO A 111 3.61 4.93 8.93
C PRO A 111 3.37 6.45 8.78
N VAL A 112 2.73 6.82 7.68
CA VAL A 112 2.33 8.20 7.39
C VAL A 112 0.92 8.43 7.90
N VAL A 113 0.73 9.49 8.70
CA VAL A 113 -0.58 9.91 9.19
C VAL A 113 -1.11 11.02 8.28
N ILE A 114 -2.36 10.90 7.86
CA ILE A 114 -3.05 11.82 6.97
C ILE A 114 -4.29 12.32 7.70
N GLU A 115 -4.35 13.62 7.96
CA GLU A 115 -5.51 14.28 8.55
C GLU A 115 -6.50 14.66 7.43
N LYS A 116 -7.80 14.62 7.76
CA LYS A 116 -8.89 14.94 6.82
C LYS A 116 -9.42 16.35 6.97
#